data_AF-A0A6P8W8Z2-F1
#
_entry.id   AF-A0A6P8W8Z2-F1
#
_cell.length_a   1.000
_cell.length_b   1.000
_cell.length_c   1.000
_cell.angle_alpha   90.00
_cell.angle_beta   90.00
_cell.angle_gamma   90.00
#
_symmetry.space_group_name_H-M   'P 1'
#
loop_
_entity.id
_entity.type
_entity.pdbx_description
1 polymer ?
#
loop_
_entity_poly.entity_id
_entity_poly.type
_entity_poly.pdbx_seq_one_letter_code
_entity_poly.pdbx_strand_id
1 'polypeptide(L)'
;MGSPAARACCTALVLVLLSSASEGRPSFRPRSAGGPPRLEYPVEFPLGQPTFDNIQAICINGDHRPRYPDSYFPVSGYGKLKRMASSVNELEYLLNACCGSNHTWGTEVTLCCASMAWKFAINSYCEEDASIKDRQSECCKPMGSDRLNCFHNEAPNPNYKATQELPVPQIPSTETFDFNPTDCMN
;
A
#
# COMPACT_ATOMS: atom_id res chain seq x y z
N MET A 1 1.19 67.02 34.33
CA MET A 1 0.88 68.07 35.34
C MET A 1 -0.62 68.02 35.60
N GLY A 2 -1.15 67.69 36.76
CA GLY A 2 -0.58 67.20 38.00
C GLY A 2 -1.58 66.29 38.71
N SER A 3 -1.06 65.47 39.62
CA SER A 3 -1.81 64.95 40.77
C SER A 3 -1.96 66.05 41.83
N PRO A 4 -2.89 65.86 42.78
CA PRO A 4 -2.38 65.68 44.13
C PRO A 4 -3.05 64.54 44.93
N ALA A 5 -2.26 64.08 45.90
CA ALA A 5 -2.55 63.21 47.03
C ALA A 5 -3.71 63.75 47.91
N ALA A 6 -4.32 63.08 48.89
CA ALA A 6 -3.99 61.94 49.74
C ALA A 6 -5.27 61.52 50.49
N ARG A 7 -5.33 60.30 51.06
CA ARG A 7 -5.62 60.05 52.50
C ARG A 7 -5.71 58.56 52.81
N ALA A 8 -4.92 58.15 53.80
CA ALA A 8 -4.99 56.86 54.46
C ALA A 8 -5.87 56.96 55.73
N CYS A 9 -6.60 55.90 56.07
CA CYS A 9 -6.69 55.41 57.46
C CYS A 9 -7.37 54.03 57.59
N CYS A 10 -6.66 53.14 58.30
CA CYS A 10 -7.10 52.14 59.28
C CYS A 10 -8.12 51.02 58.97
N THR A 11 -7.55 49.80 58.93
CA THR A 11 -7.90 48.58 59.69
C THR A 11 -9.29 47.95 59.56
N ALA A 12 -9.32 46.73 59.01
CA ALA A 12 -9.82 45.56 59.73
C ALA A 12 -9.19 44.29 59.13
N LEU A 13 -8.46 43.58 59.99
CA LEU A 13 -7.91 42.25 59.77
C LEU A 13 -9.08 41.25 59.81
N VAL A 14 -9.32 40.51 58.74
CA VAL A 14 -10.08 39.25 58.82
C VAL A 14 -9.25 38.17 58.14
N LEU A 15 -8.55 37.40 58.98
CA LEU A 15 -7.96 36.12 58.63
C LEU A 15 -9.09 35.15 58.28
N VAL A 16 -9.22 34.79 57.01
CA VAL A 16 -9.91 33.56 56.61
C VAL A 16 -8.86 32.56 56.18
N LEU A 17 -8.57 31.62 57.08
CA LEU A 17 -7.82 30.41 56.80
C LEU A 17 -8.75 29.43 56.08
N LEU A 18 -8.55 29.21 54.77
CA LEU A 18 -9.12 28.04 54.10
C LEU A 18 -8.11 27.46 53.08
N SER A 19 -7.58 26.31 53.50
CA SER A 19 -6.89 25.21 52.82
C SER A 19 -6.48 25.35 51.35
N SER A 20 -5.18 25.09 51.14
CA SER A 20 -4.60 24.65 49.88
C SER A 20 -5.28 23.37 49.38
N ALA A 21 -5.86 23.43 48.19
CA ALA A 21 -6.10 22.25 47.36
C ALA A 21 -5.24 22.39 46.09
N SER A 22 -4.04 21.80 46.12
CA SER A 22 -3.26 21.58 44.90
C SER A 22 -3.92 20.44 44.12
N GLU A 23 -4.75 20.78 43.15
CA GLU A 23 -5.24 19.80 42.17
C GLU A 23 -4.04 19.23 41.41
N GLY A 24 -3.70 17.99 41.73
CA GLY A 24 -2.67 17.23 41.03
C GLY A 24 -3.06 17.09 39.56
N ARG A 25 -2.30 17.75 38.67
CA ARG A 25 -2.40 17.51 37.23
C ARG A 25 -2.12 16.03 36.97
N PRO A 26 -2.97 15.30 36.24
CA PRO A 26 -2.62 13.94 35.83
C PRO A 26 -1.34 14.01 34.99
N SER A 27 -0.27 13.45 35.53
CA SER A 27 0.97 13.28 34.79
C SER A 27 0.68 12.30 33.65
N PHE A 28 0.57 12.80 32.42
CA PHE A 28 0.70 11.97 31.24
C PHE A 28 2.14 11.46 31.20
N ARG A 29 2.37 10.28 31.77
CA ARG A 29 3.60 9.52 31.55
C ARG A 29 3.60 9.11 30.08
N PRO A 30 4.56 9.56 29.25
CA PRO A 30 4.76 8.95 27.95
C PRO A 30 4.95 7.46 28.19
N ARG A 31 4.14 6.61 27.57
CA ARG A 31 4.42 5.17 27.58
C ARG A 31 5.81 5.01 27.01
N SER A 32 6.67 4.32 27.75
CA SER A 32 8.04 4.02 27.39
C SER A 32 8.13 3.64 25.91
N ALA A 33 9.10 4.22 25.20
CA ALA A 33 9.45 3.91 23.81
C ALA A 33 10.12 2.53 23.69
N GLY A 34 9.46 1.51 24.24
CA GLY A 34 9.76 0.10 24.09
C GLY A 34 8.56 -0.59 23.48
N GLY A 35 8.11 -0.09 22.33
CA GLY A 35 7.19 -0.87 21.50
C GLY A 35 7.92 -2.12 21.00
N PRO A 36 7.20 -3.23 20.75
CA PRO A 36 7.80 -4.36 20.04
C PRO A 36 8.44 -3.86 18.73
N PRO A 37 9.46 -4.55 18.20
CA PRO A 37 10.00 -4.25 16.88
C PRO A 37 8.84 -4.05 15.92
N ARG A 38 8.84 -2.94 15.16
CA ARG A 38 7.83 -2.73 14.13
C ARG A 38 7.96 -3.91 13.18
N LEU A 39 7.01 -4.84 13.24
CA LEU A 39 6.89 -5.88 12.23
C LEU A 39 6.68 -5.16 10.90
N GLU A 40 7.65 -5.27 10.02
CA GLU A 40 7.55 -4.79 8.66
C GLU A 40 6.79 -5.84 7.84
N TYR A 41 5.81 -5.38 7.08
CA TYR A 41 5.01 -6.20 6.16
C TYR A 41 5.37 -5.79 4.73
N PRO A 42 6.60 -6.12 4.26
CA PRO A 42 7.06 -5.70 2.94
C PRO A 42 6.17 -6.30 1.85
N VAL A 43 5.75 -5.46 0.91
CA VAL A 43 4.99 -5.88 -0.27
C VAL A 43 5.83 -5.53 -1.49
N GLU A 44 6.12 -6.53 -2.33
CA GLU A 44 6.73 -6.37 -3.65
C GLU A 44 5.74 -5.74 -4.63
N PHE A 45 5.45 -4.45 -4.43
CA PHE A 45 4.56 -3.66 -5.27
C PHE A 45 5.27 -2.39 -5.76
N PRO A 46 5.07 -1.98 -7.03
CA PRO A 46 4.29 -2.66 -8.08
C PRO A 46 5.06 -3.85 -8.71
N LEU A 47 4.35 -4.72 -9.43
CA LEU A 47 5.04 -5.68 -10.31
C LEU A 47 5.54 -4.98 -11.58
N GLY A 48 6.64 -5.50 -12.14
CA GLY A 48 7.27 -4.97 -13.34
C GLY A 48 6.37 -5.01 -14.57
N GLN A 49 6.61 -4.11 -15.52
CA GLN A 49 5.92 -4.17 -16.81
C GLN A 49 6.36 -5.43 -17.59
N PRO A 50 5.43 -6.22 -18.15
CA PRO A 50 5.78 -7.32 -19.05
C PRO A 50 6.50 -6.82 -20.31
N THR A 51 7.57 -7.49 -20.67
CA THR A 51 8.41 -7.24 -21.84
C THR A 51 8.86 -8.56 -22.45
N PHE A 52 9.38 -8.55 -23.67
CA PHE A 52 9.97 -9.75 -24.26
C PHE A 52 11.12 -10.34 -23.42
N ASP A 53 11.86 -9.49 -22.71
CA ASP A 53 13.02 -9.91 -21.91
C ASP A 53 12.62 -10.62 -20.61
N ASN A 54 11.45 -10.28 -20.04
CA ASN A 54 11.01 -10.83 -18.75
C ASN A 54 9.82 -11.79 -18.84
N ILE A 55 9.16 -11.93 -20.00
CA ILE A 55 7.94 -12.75 -20.15
C ILE A 55 8.18 -14.23 -19.79
N GLN A 56 9.37 -14.75 -20.09
CA GLN A 56 9.72 -16.11 -19.71
C GLN A 56 9.83 -16.26 -18.18
N ALA A 57 10.45 -15.29 -17.50
CA ALA A 57 10.58 -15.30 -16.04
C ALA A 57 9.23 -15.11 -15.34
N ILE A 58 8.34 -14.29 -15.92
CA ILE A 58 6.94 -14.14 -15.46
C ILE A 58 6.29 -15.51 -15.32
N CYS A 59 6.37 -16.35 -16.36
CA CYS A 59 5.73 -17.65 -16.38
C CYS A 59 6.47 -18.71 -15.56
N ILE A 60 7.80 -18.83 -15.71
CA ILE A 60 8.57 -19.89 -15.06
C ILE A 60 8.63 -19.70 -13.54
N ASN A 61 8.78 -18.46 -13.07
CA ASN A 61 8.89 -18.17 -11.64
C ASN A 61 7.53 -17.87 -11.01
N GLY A 62 6.43 -18.18 -11.69
CA GLY A 62 5.06 -17.81 -11.29
C GLY A 62 4.74 -18.12 -9.85
N ASP A 63 5.01 -19.35 -9.44
CA ASP A 63 4.79 -19.91 -8.10
C ASP A 63 5.94 -19.63 -7.13
N HIS A 64 7.03 -18.96 -7.52
CA HIS A 64 8.18 -18.65 -6.65
C HIS A 64 8.30 -17.15 -6.32
N ARG A 65 7.19 -16.42 -6.37
CA ARG A 65 7.09 -15.00 -6.00
C ARG A 65 6.09 -14.82 -4.86
N PRO A 66 6.19 -13.77 -4.03
CA PRO A 66 5.39 -13.69 -2.82
C PRO A 66 3.88 -13.61 -3.12
N ARG A 67 3.08 -14.14 -2.19
CA ARG A 67 1.62 -13.99 -2.15
C ARG A 67 1.23 -13.47 -0.78
N TYR A 68 0.18 -12.66 -0.74
CA TYR A 68 -0.22 -11.94 0.46
C TYR A 68 -1.64 -12.34 0.87
N PRO A 69 -1.83 -13.48 1.54
CA PRO A 69 -3.15 -13.87 2.04
C PRO A 69 -3.65 -12.90 3.12
N ASP A 70 -4.95 -12.93 3.44
CA ASP A 70 -5.54 -12.08 4.48
C ASP A 70 -4.84 -12.21 5.85
N SER A 71 -4.26 -13.38 6.12
CA SER A 71 -3.48 -13.66 7.33
C SER A 71 -2.09 -13.00 7.36
N TYR A 72 -1.61 -12.46 6.24
CA TYR A 72 -0.31 -11.79 6.15
C TYR A 72 -0.27 -10.51 6.98
N PHE A 73 -1.38 -9.77 7.04
CA PHE A 73 -1.48 -8.52 7.79
C PHE A 73 -2.29 -8.69 9.08
N PRO A 74 -2.07 -7.82 10.08
CA PRO A 74 -2.98 -7.71 11.22
C PRO A 74 -4.40 -7.36 10.77
N VAL A 75 -5.40 -7.75 11.58
CA VAL A 75 -6.83 -7.56 11.29
C VAL A 75 -7.15 -6.09 10.98
N SER A 76 -6.57 -5.15 11.75
CA SER A 76 -6.75 -3.71 11.58
C SER A 76 -5.46 -2.98 11.22
N GLY A 77 -5.61 -1.80 10.61
CA GLY A 77 -4.48 -1.03 10.08
C GLY A 77 -3.98 -1.56 8.73
N TYR A 78 -2.90 -0.96 8.23
CA TYR A 78 -2.21 -1.36 7.00
C TYR A 78 -3.06 -1.30 5.71
N GLY A 79 -4.16 -0.53 5.68
CA GLY A 79 -5.07 -0.47 4.54
C GLY A 79 -4.36 -0.25 3.20
N LYS A 80 -3.39 0.69 3.14
CA LYS A 80 -2.60 0.93 1.93
C LYS A 80 -1.77 -0.29 1.49
N LEU A 81 -1.09 -0.97 2.42
CA LEU A 81 -0.32 -2.18 2.11
C LEU A 81 -1.23 -3.34 1.70
N LYS A 82 -2.41 -3.47 2.31
CA LYS A 82 -3.41 -4.47 1.93
C LYS A 82 -3.88 -4.28 0.49
N ARG A 83 -4.14 -3.04 0.05
CA ARG A 83 -4.49 -2.74 -1.36
C ARG A 83 -3.34 -3.03 -2.32
N MET A 84 -2.10 -2.67 -1.96
CA MET A 84 -0.92 -3.03 -2.75
C MET A 84 -0.76 -4.55 -2.89
N ALA A 85 -0.90 -5.27 -1.78
CA ALA A 85 -0.85 -6.74 -1.74
C ALA A 85 -1.97 -7.39 -2.56
N SER A 86 -3.20 -6.86 -2.47
CA SER A 86 -4.33 -7.28 -3.29
C SER A 86 -4.02 -7.13 -4.78
N SER A 87 -3.50 -5.96 -5.18
CA SER A 87 -3.09 -5.70 -6.57
C SER A 87 -1.98 -6.66 -7.06
N VAL A 88 -1.02 -7.02 -6.19
CA VAL A 88 -0.01 -8.05 -6.52
C VAL A 88 -0.65 -9.41 -6.72
N ASN A 89 -1.48 -9.86 -5.77
CA ASN A 89 -2.15 -11.17 -5.86
C ASN A 89 -3.02 -11.26 -7.12
N GLU A 90 -3.76 -10.20 -7.42
CA GLU A 90 -4.60 -10.07 -8.61
C GLU A 90 -3.76 -10.25 -9.87
N LEU A 91 -2.72 -9.43 -10.04
CA LEU A 91 -1.89 -9.49 -11.22
C LEU A 91 -1.19 -10.86 -11.35
N GLU A 92 -0.70 -11.44 -10.26
CA GLU A 92 -0.08 -12.76 -10.28
C GLU A 92 -1.03 -13.87 -10.73
N TYR A 93 -2.29 -13.81 -10.30
CA TYR A 93 -3.34 -14.71 -10.78
C TYR A 93 -3.58 -14.55 -12.28
N LEU A 94 -3.69 -13.30 -12.76
CA LEU A 94 -3.89 -13.01 -14.19
C LEU A 94 -2.69 -13.41 -15.05
N LEU A 95 -1.47 -13.16 -14.59
CA LEU A 95 -0.25 -13.57 -15.27
C LEU A 95 -0.18 -15.09 -15.39
N ASN A 96 -0.55 -15.83 -14.35
CA ASN A 96 -0.64 -17.28 -14.43
C ASN A 96 -1.66 -17.75 -15.48
N ALA A 97 -2.83 -17.11 -15.56
CA ALA A 97 -3.81 -17.42 -16.59
C ALA A 97 -3.26 -17.16 -18.00
N CYS A 98 -2.55 -16.04 -18.20
CA CYS A 98 -1.86 -15.74 -19.47
C CYS A 98 -0.77 -16.74 -19.83
N CYS A 99 -0.07 -17.29 -18.83
CA CYS A 99 1.00 -18.26 -19.02
C CYS A 99 0.48 -19.67 -19.31
N GLY A 100 -0.74 -20.01 -18.90
CA GLY A 100 -1.49 -21.22 -19.26
C GLY A 100 -0.79 -22.55 -18.97
N SER A 101 -1.36 -23.39 -18.11
CA SER A 101 -0.77 -24.71 -17.80
C SER A 101 -0.87 -25.75 -18.93
N ASN A 102 -1.58 -25.48 -20.04
CA ASN A 102 -1.91 -26.50 -21.05
C ASN A 102 -1.95 -26.06 -22.54
N HIS A 103 -1.62 -24.82 -22.98
CA HIS A 103 -1.85 -24.43 -24.39
C HIS A 103 -0.79 -23.53 -25.08
N THR A 104 -0.33 -24.03 -26.23
CA THR A 104 0.04 -23.49 -27.56
C THR A 104 0.17 -21.98 -27.89
N TRP A 105 -0.02 -21.03 -26.98
CA TRP A 105 0.16 -19.61 -27.32
C TRP A 105 1.65 -19.29 -27.49
N GLY A 106 1.98 -18.60 -28.59
CA GLY A 106 3.33 -18.10 -28.81
C GLY A 106 3.64 -16.92 -27.91
N THR A 107 4.93 -16.60 -27.76
CA THR A 107 5.43 -15.53 -26.88
C THR A 107 4.73 -14.18 -27.08
N GLU A 108 4.34 -13.85 -28.32
CA GLU A 108 3.65 -12.59 -28.64
C GLU A 108 2.26 -12.51 -27.98
N VAL A 109 1.45 -13.57 -28.08
CA VAL A 109 0.11 -13.62 -27.48
C VAL A 109 0.21 -13.62 -25.96
N THR A 110 1.16 -14.37 -25.39
CA THR A 110 1.43 -14.37 -23.95
C THR A 110 1.84 -12.98 -23.45
N LEU A 111 2.75 -12.30 -24.15
CA LEU A 111 3.18 -10.95 -23.80
C LEU A 111 2.03 -9.95 -23.90
N CYS A 112 1.20 -10.05 -24.93
CA CYS A 112 0.02 -9.21 -25.09
C CYS A 112 -0.97 -9.39 -23.93
N CYS A 113 -1.33 -10.65 -23.59
CA CYS A 113 -2.18 -10.96 -22.45
C CYS A 113 -1.60 -10.39 -21.14
N ALA A 114 -0.33 -10.68 -20.86
CA ALA A 114 0.35 -10.21 -19.66
C ALA A 114 0.39 -8.68 -19.58
N SER A 115 0.64 -8.01 -20.70
CA SER A 115 0.66 -6.55 -20.79
C SER A 115 -0.71 -5.94 -20.50
N MET A 116 -1.80 -6.56 -20.97
CA MET A 116 -3.16 -6.10 -20.67
C MET A 116 -3.53 -6.36 -19.21
N ALA A 117 -3.21 -7.54 -18.68
CA ALA A 117 -3.40 -7.87 -17.27
C ALA A 117 -2.66 -6.87 -16.36
N TRP A 118 -1.40 -6.53 -16.68
CA TRP A 118 -0.62 -5.55 -15.94
C TRP A 118 -1.25 -4.15 -15.97
N LYS A 119 -1.67 -3.67 -17.15
CA LYS A 119 -2.37 -2.39 -17.27
C LYS A 119 -3.69 -2.38 -16.49
N PHE A 120 -4.44 -3.47 -16.55
CA PHE A 120 -5.69 -3.65 -15.81
C PHE A 120 -5.44 -3.55 -14.30
N ALA A 121 -4.49 -4.31 -13.76
CA ALA A 121 -4.17 -4.31 -12.34
C ALA A 121 -3.69 -2.95 -11.82
N ILE A 122 -2.87 -2.23 -12.60
CA ILE A 122 -2.42 -0.87 -12.25
C ILE A 122 -3.58 0.13 -12.23
N ASN A 123 -4.47 0.08 -13.22
CA ASN A 123 -5.62 0.98 -13.26
C ASN A 123 -6.62 0.67 -12.14
N SER A 124 -6.93 -0.61 -11.91
CA SER A 124 -7.79 -1.05 -10.81
C SER A 124 -7.24 -0.61 -9.46
N TYR A 125 -5.93 -0.78 -9.21
CA TYR A 125 -5.30 -0.26 -8.00
C TYR A 125 -5.48 1.25 -7.84
N CYS A 126 -5.27 2.04 -8.91
CA CYS A 126 -5.42 3.48 -8.82
C CYS A 126 -6.87 3.94 -8.62
N GLU A 127 -7.85 3.20 -9.16
CA GLU A 127 -9.27 3.45 -8.91
C GLU A 127 -9.62 3.18 -7.44
N GLU A 128 -9.16 2.04 -6.90
CA GLU A 128 -9.35 1.69 -5.51
C GLU A 128 -8.65 2.69 -4.57
N ASP A 129 -7.39 3.03 -4.83
CA ASP A 129 -6.59 3.96 -4.02
C ASP A 129 -7.18 5.38 -4.06
N ALA A 130 -7.84 5.76 -5.16
CA ALA A 130 -8.57 7.02 -5.26
C ALA A 130 -9.90 7.04 -4.49
N SER A 131 -10.52 5.88 -4.27
CA SER A 131 -11.80 5.74 -3.55
C SER A 131 -11.67 5.89 -2.03
N ILE A 132 -10.46 5.77 -1.50
CA ILE A 132 -10.18 5.82 -0.06
C ILE A 132 -9.65 7.20 0.33
N LYS A 133 -10.08 7.71 1.49
CA LYS A 133 -9.62 8.98 2.06
C LYS A 133 -8.24 8.85 2.73
N ASP A 134 -7.25 8.38 2.00
CA ASP A 134 -5.85 8.37 2.42
C ASP A 134 -4.94 9.02 1.36
N ARG A 135 -3.63 9.05 1.64
CA ARG A 135 -2.67 9.63 0.70
C ARG A 135 -2.48 8.65 -0.47
N GLN A 136 -3.04 9.04 -1.60
CA GLN A 136 -2.90 8.33 -2.87
C GLN A 136 -1.43 8.09 -3.24
N SER A 137 -1.16 7.01 -3.96
CA SER A 137 0.11 6.76 -4.62
C SER A 137 0.47 7.91 -5.56
N GLU A 138 1.74 8.35 -5.52
CA GLU A 138 2.24 9.39 -6.41
C GLU A 138 2.14 8.96 -7.88
N CYS A 139 2.32 7.66 -8.17
CA CYS A 139 2.17 7.12 -9.52
C CYS A 139 0.73 7.09 -10.04
N CYS A 140 -0.29 7.22 -9.20
CA CYS A 140 -1.68 7.30 -9.66
C CYS A 140 -2.11 8.71 -10.12
N LYS A 141 -1.32 9.75 -9.77
CA LYS A 141 -1.58 11.15 -10.16
C LYS A 141 -1.53 11.37 -11.68
N PRO A 142 -0.49 10.91 -12.40
CA PRO A 142 -0.51 10.96 -13.87
C PRO A 142 -1.55 9.99 -14.46
N MET A 143 -1.82 10.18 -15.75
CA MET A 143 -2.75 9.34 -16.54
C MET A 143 -2.02 8.65 -17.70
N GLY A 144 -2.67 7.66 -18.32
CA GLY A 144 -2.17 7.02 -19.53
C GLY A 144 -0.76 6.43 -19.38
N SER A 145 0.10 6.67 -20.37
CA SER A 145 1.47 6.14 -20.40
C SER A 145 2.33 6.63 -19.22
N ASP A 146 2.13 7.85 -18.74
CA ASP A 146 2.97 8.41 -17.67
C ASP A 146 2.71 7.70 -16.33
N ARG A 147 1.46 7.31 -16.08
CA ARG A 147 1.09 6.42 -14.97
C ARG A 147 1.82 5.09 -15.07
N LEU A 148 1.70 4.43 -16.21
CA LEU A 148 2.32 3.13 -16.45
C LEU A 148 3.84 3.21 -16.29
N ASN A 149 4.48 4.22 -16.86
CA ASN A 149 5.93 4.44 -16.75
C ASN A 149 6.37 4.67 -15.30
N CYS A 150 5.58 5.40 -14.50
CA CYS A 150 5.87 5.58 -13.07
C CYS A 150 5.90 4.23 -12.34
N PHE A 151 4.87 3.40 -12.51
CA PHE A 151 4.84 2.08 -11.88
C PHE A 151 5.93 1.14 -12.41
N HIS A 152 6.22 1.18 -13.70
CA HIS A 152 7.34 0.42 -14.28
C HIS A 152 8.67 0.76 -13.58
N ASN A 153 8.95 2.05 -13.38
CA ASN A 153 10.20 2.52 -12.78
C ASN A 153 10.31 2.24 -11.27
N GLU A 154 9.18 2.15 -10.57
CA GLU A 154 9.11 1.89 -9.13
C GLU A 154 9.08 0.38 -8.79
N ALA A 155 9.00 -0.52 -9.78
CA ALA A 155 8.91 -1.95 -9.54
C ALA A 155 10.20 -2.50 -8.86
N PRO A 156 10.12 -3.09 -7.65
CA PRO A 156 11.29 -3.60 -6.94
C PRO A 156 11.87 -4.87 -7.57
N ASN A 157 11.06 -5.61 -8.34
CA ASN A 157 11.45 -6.86 -9.01
C ASN A 157 11.03 -6.85 -10.49
N PRO A 158 11.61 -5.98 -11.34
CA PRO A 158 11.14 -5.77 -12.72
C PRO A 158 11.40 -6.97 -13.65
N ASN A 159 12.31 -7.85 -13.24
CA ASN A 159 12.72 -9.04 -13.99
C ASN A 159 12.08 -10.33 -13.45
N TYR A 160 11.10 -10.23 -12.55
CA TYR A 160 10.33 -11.38 -12.04
C TYR A 160 11.21 -12.52 -11.52
N LYS A 161 12.26 -12.17 -10.76
CA LYS A 161 13.12 -13.17 -10.10
C LYS A 161 12.30 -13.97 -9.10
N ALA A 162 12.61 -15.26 -8.97
CA ALA A 162 12.11 -16.09 -7.88
C ALA A 162 12.68 -15.56 -6.55
N THR A 163 11.81 -15.07 -5.67
CA THR A 163 12.18 -14.57 -4.33
C THR A 163 11.71 -15.50 -3.20
N GLN A 164 10.89 -16.51 -3.53
CA GLN A 164 10.49 -17.57 -2.62
C GLN A 164 11.28 -18.84 -2.90
N GLU A 165 11.78 -19.50 -1.85
CA GLU A 165 12.50 -20.77 -1.97
C GLU A 165 11.59 -21.94 -2.32
N LEU A 166 10.31 -21.86 -1.92
CA LEU A 166 9.31 -22.89 -2.13
C LEU A 166 8.16 -22.34 -3.00
N PRO A 167 7.50 -23.21 -3.79
CA PRO A 167 6.27 -22.85 -4.48
C PRO A 167 5.21 -22.32 -3.51
N VAL A 168 4.58 -21.21 -3.84
CA VAL A 168 3.49 -20.62 -3.09
C VAL A 168 2.14 -20.84 -3.80
N PRO A 169 1.07 -21.19 -3.06
CA PRO A 169 -0.26 -21.33 -3.65
C PRO A 169 -0.77 -20.01 -4.24
N GLN A 170 -1.53 -20.11 -5.31
CA GLN A 170 -2.20 -18.93 -5.88
C GLN A 170 -3.35 -18.47 -4.99
N ILE A 171 -3.54 -17.16 -4.96
CA ILE A 171 -4.71 -16.53 -4.36
C ILE A 171 -5.65 -16.19 -5.52
N PRO A 172 -6.89 -16.69 -5.51
CA PRO A 172 -7.85 -16.39 -6.56
C PRO A 172 -8.09 -14.87 -6.69
N SER A 173 -8.21 -14.41 -7.92
CA SER A 173 -8.68 -13.06 -8.22
C SER A 173 -10.14 -12.87 -7.79
N THR A 174 -10.48 -11.64 -7.40
CA THR A 174 -11.87 -11.22 -7.16
C THR A 174 -12.48 -10.48 -8.35
N GLU A 175 -11.68 -10.15 -9.35
CA GLU A 175 -12.06 -9.39 -10.53
C GLU A 175 -12.22 -10.30 -11.76
N THR A 176 -13.13 -9.94 -12.66
CA THR A 176 -13.29 -10.68 -13.93
C THR A 176 -12.39 -10.05 -14.98
N PHE A 177 -11.37 -10.78 -15.41
CA PHE A 177 -10.50 -10.41 -16.52
C PHE A 177 -10.78 -11.32 -17.72
N ASP A 178 -11.54 -10.81 -18.69
CA ASP A 178 -11.86 -11.52 -19.91
C ASP A 178 -10.82 -11.19 -21.00
N PHE A 179 -9.86 -12.10 -21.19
CA PHE A 179 -8.87 -11.99 -22.27
C PHE A 179 -9.32 -12.75 -23.52
N ASN A 180 -9.26 -12.09 -24.68
CA ASN A 180 -9.42 -12.73 -25.97
C ASN A 180 -8.11 -12.63 -26.79
N PRO A 181 -7.51 -13.76 -27.24
CA PRO A 181 -6.30 -13.75 -28.06
C PRO A 181 -6.40 -12.91 -29.35
N THR A 182 -7.60 -12.70 -29.90
CA THR A 182 -7.79 -11.87 -31.10
C THR A 182 -7.50 -10.40 -30.84
N ASP A 183 -7.55 -9.95 -29.59
CA ASP A 183 -7.27 -8.56 -29.21
C ASP A 183 -5.79 -8.20 -29.43
N CYS A 184 -4.94 -9.21 -29.60
CA CYS A 184 -3.50 -9.08 -29.85
C CYS A 184 -3.14 -8.94 -31.33
N MET A 185 -4.11 -9.09 -32.24
CA MET A 185 -3.87 -9.13 -33.69
C MET A 185 -4.15 -7.79 -34.40
N ASN A 186 -4.48 -6.73 -33.65
CA ASN A 186 -4.83 -5.41 -34.18
C ASN A 186 -3.77 -4.35 -33.86
#